data_AF-A0A958XTE2-F1
#
_entry.id   AF-A0A958XTE2-F1
#
_cell.length_a   1.000
_cell.length_b   1.000
_cell.length_c   1.000
_cell.angle_alpha   90.00
_cell.angle_beta   90.00
_cell.angle_gamma   90.00
#
_symmetry.space_group_name_H-M   'P 1'
#
loop_
_entity.id
_entity.type
_entity.pdbx_description
1 polymer ?
#
loop_
_entity_poly.entity_id
_entity_poly.type
_entity_poly.pdbx_seq_one_letter_code
_entity_poly.pdbx_strand_id
1 'polypeptide(L)'
;MFGFIKKIIGTKQDRDLKQYVALVTEINNYFEEYQRLSNDDLRAKSLDFRARIKEYLQDIDAEIASVNQQALDAEDFNEKERLFKEVDELIKDRNKALEDVLQSILPEAFAVVKETSRRFTANETLEVTATDHDRALAAKQDKTYVNIEGDKAIWKNSWMAAGGDITWDMVHYDVQLIGGMVLHDGKIAEMATGEGKTLVATLPAYLNGVSGEGVHIVTVNYYLARRDQEWVGPIFEFLFLTVDCIDKYIPHSMERRRA
;
A
#
# COMPACT_ATOMS: atom_id res chain seq x y z
N MET A 1 25.47 -18.34 32.97
CA MET A 1 25.12 -17.04 33.57
C MET A 1 24.43 -16.06 32.59
N PHE A 2 24.39 -16.31 31.27
CA PHE A 2 23.71 -15.44 30.29
C PHE A 2 22.20 -15.73 30.05
N GLY A 3 21.68 -16.90 30.45
CA GLY A 3 20.26 -17.24 30.27
C GLY A 3 19.28 -16.60 31.25
N PHE A 4 19.76 -16.18 32.43
CA PHE A 4 18.91 -15.58 33.48
C PHE A 4 18.62 -14.09 33.22
N ILE A 5 19.56 -13.33 32.64
CA ILE A 5 19.35 -11.91 32.29
C ILE A 5 18.35 -11.78 31.12
N LYS A 6 18.41 -12.71 30.14
CA LYS A 6 17.46 -12.78 29.01
C LYS A 6 16.02 -13.04 29.46
N LYS A 7 15.83 -13.71 30.60
CA LYS A 7 14.51 -14.03 31.19
C LYS A 7 13.86 -12.85 31.91
N ILE A 8 14.65 -11.85 32.33
CA ILE A 8 14.18 -10.68 33.09
C ILE A 8 13.88 -9.49 32.16
N ILE A 9 14.57 -9.36 31.03
CA ILE A 9 14.41 -8.25 30.07
C ILE A 9 13.68 -8.68 28.78
N GLY A 10 13.55 -9.99 28.53
CA GLY A 10 13.00 -10.53 27.27
C GLY A 10 14.02 -10.50 26.13
N THR A 11 13.74 -11.20 25.04
CA THR A 11 14.54 -11.15 23.81
C THR A 11 14.15 -9.92 22.96
N LYS A 12 14.99 -9.54 21.98
CA LYS A 12 14.63 -8.50 21.01
C LYS A 12 13.30 -8.83 20.33
N GLN A 13 13.12 -10.09 19.92
CA GLN A 13 11.88 -10.59 19.31
C GLN A 13 10.67 -10.39 20.24
N ASP A 14 10.80 -10.67 21.54
CA ASP A 14 9.71 -10.47 22.49
C ASP A 14 9.30 -9.01 22.65
N ARG A 15 10.26 -8.08 22.55
CA ARG A 15 9.97 -6.64 22.61
C ARG A 15 9.32 -6.15 21.32
N ASP A 16 9.86 -6.52 20.17
CA ASP A 16 9.32 -6.14 18.86
C ASP A 16 7.89 -6.69 18.72
N LEU A 17 7.65 -7.94 19.15
CA LEU A 17 6.31 -8.53 19.16
C LEU A 17 5.33 -7.77 20.06
N LYS A 18 5.75 -7.29 21.23
CA LYS A 18 4.89 -6.47 22.11
C LYS A 18 4.48 -5.16 21.44
N GLN A 19 5.38 -4.52 20.70
CA GLN A 19 5.06 -3.31 19.94
C GLN A 19 4.02 -3.60 18.86
N TYR A 20 4.21 -4.67 18.09
CA TYR A 20 3.22 -5.06 17.08
C TYR A 20 1.86 -5.43 17.69
N VAL A 21 1.81 -6.12 18.84
CA VAL A 21 0.55 -6.46 19.51
C VAL A 21 -0.23 -5.20 19.95
N ALA A 22 0.48 -4.16 20.40
CA ALA A 22 -0.15 -2.87 20.71
C ALA A 22 -0.74 -2.24 19.44
N LEU A 23 0.00 -2.23 18.33
CA LEU A 23 -0.49 -1.71 17.04
C LEU A 23 -1.65 -2.55 16.47
N VAL A 24 -1.65 -3.88 16.65
CA VAL A 24 -2.80 -4.73 16.27
C VAL A 24 -4.07 -4.28 17.00
N THR A 25 -3.96 -3.94 18.28
CA THR A 25 -5.10 -3.45 19.06
C THR A 25 -5.62 -2.13 18.47
N GLU A 26 -4.72 -1.21 18.13
CA GLU A 26 -5.08 0.06 17.48
C GLU A 26 -5.72 -0.14 16.10
N ILE A 27 -5.15 -0.99 15.25
CA ILE A 27 -5.71 -1.38 13.96
C ILE A 27 -7.12 -1.94 14.13
N ASN A 28 -7.33 -2.82 15.12
CA ASN A 28 -8.63 -3.43 15.36
C ASN A 28 -9.67 -2.42 15.87
N ASN A 29 -9.26 -1.42 16.67
CA ASN A 29 -10.14 -0.33 17.08
C ASN A 29 -10.60 0.51 15.87
N TYR A 30 -9.68 0.90 14.98
CA TYR A 30 -10.04 1.60 13.74
C TYR A 30 -10.90 0.72 12.82
N PHE A 31 -10.61 -0.58 12.73
CA PHE A 31 -11.41 -1.52 11.96
C PHE A 31 -12.86 -1.57 12.46
N GLU A 32 -13.09 -1.60 13.78
CA GLU A 32 -14.44 -1.52 14.36
C GLU A 32 -15.11 -0.18 14.09
N GLU A 33 -14.37 0.93 14.20
CA GLU A 33 -14.88 2.28 13.89
C GLU A 33 -15.31 2.39 12.43
N TYR A 34 -14.50 1.87 11.51
CA TYR A 34 -14.68 1.97 10.06
C TYR A 34 -15.84 1.13 9.53
N GLN A 35 -16.38 0.19 10.31
CA GLN A 35 -17.63 -0.48 9.96
C GLN A 35 -18.82 0.49 9.85
N ARG A 36 -18.74 1.66 10.48
CA ARG A 36 -19.79 2.69 10.43
C ARG A 36 -19.68 3.62 9.22
N LEU A 37 -18.57 3.60 8.49
CA LEU A 37 -18.36 4.44 7.32
C LEU A 37 -19.19 3.96 6.14
N SER A 38 -19.61 4.87 5.26
CA SER A 38 -20.11 4.46 3.94
C SER A 38 -18.99 3.85 3.09
N ASN A 39 -19.31 3.26 1.94
CA ASN A 39 -18.29 2.77 1.01
C ASN A 39 -17.46 3.93 0.44
N ASP A 40 -18.10 5.07 0.19
CA ASP A 40 -17.45 6.30 -0.27
C ASP A 40 -16.47 6.83 0.79
N ASP A 41 -16.89 6.92 2.05
CA ASP A 41 -16.03 7.44 3.13
C ASP A 41 -14.86 6.51 3.43
N LEU A 42 -15.07 5.19 3.37
CA LEU A 42 -13.99 4.21 3.59
C LEU A 42 -12.89 4.37 2.54
N ARG A 43 -13.24 4.42 1.25
CA ARG A 43 -12.23 4.56 0.20
C ARG A 43 -11.63 5.97 0.13
N ALA A 44 -12.37 6.99 0.58
CA ALA A 44 -11.87 8.36 0.68
C ALA A 44 -10.72 8.50 1.69
N LYS A 45 -10.55 7.56 2.64
CA LYS A 45 -9.37 7.51 3.50
C LYS A 45 -8.06 7.45 2.72
N SER A 46 -8.01 6.79 1.56
CA SER A 46 -6.82 6.81 0.68
C SER A 46 -6.48 8.23 0.16
N LEU A 47 -7.45 9.12 0.04
CA LEU A 47 -7.23 10.51 -0.35
C LEU A 47 -6.75 11.33 0.85
N ASP A 48 -7.31 11.10 2.03
CA ASP A 48 -6.87 11.70 3.29
C ASP A 48 -5.41 11.35 3.60
N PHE A 49 -5.02 10.07 3.51
CA PHE A 49 -3.64 9.65 3.73
C PHE A 49 -2.66 10.33 2.78
N ARG A 50 -3.02 10.43 1.49
CA ARG A 50 -2.23 11.18 0.49
C ARG A 50 -2.07 12.65 0.85
N ALA A 51 -3.14 13.29 1.31
CA ALA A 51 -3.10 14.69 1.74
C ALA A 51 -2.18 14.88 2.95
N ARG A 52 -2.30 14.02 3.97
CA ARG A 52 -1.47 14.03 5.19
C ARG A 52 0.02 13.82 4.87
N ILE A 53 0.35 12.84 4.01
CA ILE A 53 1.73 12.60 3.58
C ILE A 53 2.28 13.83 2.85
N LYS A 54 1.51 14.39 1.90
CA LYS A 54 1.92 15.58 1.15
C LYS A 54 2.15 16.78 2.05
N GLU A 55 1.26 17.02 3.00
CA GLU A 55 1.39 18.11 3.98
C GLU A 55 2.62 17.92 4.86
N TYR A 56 2.86 16.69 5.34
CA TYR A 56 4.01 16.38 6.19
C TYR A 56 5.36 16.59 5.48
N LEU A 57 5.43 16.29 4.18
CA LEU A 57 6.65 16.41 3.37
C LEU A 57 6.81 17.76 2.67
N GLN A 58 5.85 18.69 2.80
CA GLN A 58 5.79 19.89 1.97
C GLN A 58 7.07 20.76 2.04
N ASP A 59 7.64 20.90 3.24
CA ASP A 59 8.76 21.82 3.48
C ASP A 59 10.06 21.23 2.91
N ILE A 60 10.32 19.95 3.17
CA ILE A 60 11.51 19.27 2.64
C ILE A 60 11.42 19.09 1.12
N ASP A 61 10.22 18.88 0.57
CA ASP A 61 10.00 18.83 -0.87
C ASP A 61 10.28 20.17 -1.55
N ALA A 62 9.87 21.28 -0.91
CA ALA A 62 10.16 22.62 -1.39
C ALA A 62 11.66 22.95 -1.32
N GLU A 63 12.34 22.51 -0.26
CA GLU A 63 13.79 22.67 -0.10
C GLU A 63 14.56 21.88 -1.17
N ILE A 64 14.25 20.60 -1.36
CA ILE A 64 14.83 19.76 -2.42
C ILE A 64 14.64 20.41 -3.79
N ALA A 65 13.43 20.87 -4.10
CA ALA A 65 13.14 21.51 -5.38
C ALA A 65 13.98 22.79 -5.57
N SER A 66 14.12 23.60 -4.50
CA SER A 66 14.93 24.82 -4.53
C SER A 66 16.42 24.53 -4.75
N VAL A 67 17.02 23.63 -3.96
CA VAL A 67 18.44 23.30 -4.05
C VAL A 67 18.76 22.62 -5.37
N ASN A 68 17.87 21.74 -5.85
CA ASN A 68 18.04 21.10 -7.15
C ASN A 68 17.97 22.11 -8.31
N GLN A 69 17.08 23.10 -8.24
CA GLN A 69 17.05 24.18 -9.24
C GLN A 69 18.34 25.00 -9.22
N GLN A 70 18.85 25.34 -8.03
CA GLN A 70 20.15 26.02 -7.88
C GLN A 70 21.29 25.18 -8.47
N ALA A 71 21.29 23.86 -8.28
CA ALA A 71 22.28 22.95 -8.85
C ALA A 71 22.23 22.93 -10.39
N LEU A 72 21.03 22.95 -10.97
CA LEU A 72 20.84 22.99 -12.42
C LEU A 72 21.37 24.29 -13.03
N ASP A 73 21.10 25.41 -12.37
CA ASP A 73 21.46 26.77 -12.81
C ASP A 73 22.93 27.15 -12.53
N ALA A 74 23.62 26.41 -11.66
CA ALA A 74 25.03 26.65 -11.35
C ALA A 74 25.95 26.43 -12.57
N GLU A 75 26.71 27.47 -12.93
CA GLU A 75 27.73 27.41 -13.99
C GLU A 75 29.06 26.84 -13.50
N ASP A 76 29.44 27.11 -12.24
CA ASP A 76 30.64 26.54 -11.63
C ASP A 76 30.42 25.06 -11.31
N PHE A 77 31.26 24.21 -11.89
CA PHE A 77 31.24 22.77 -11.69
C PHE A 77 31.34 22.36 -10.21
N ASN A 78 32.20 23.02 -9.43
CA ASN A 78 32.41 22.67 -8.02
C ASN A 78 31.17 22.99 -7.18
N GLU A 79 30.54 24.12 -7.47
CA GLU A 79 29.30 24.52 -6.79
C GLU A 79 28.14 23.60 -7.17
N LYS A 80 28.05 23.24 -8.46
CA LYS A 80 27.09 22.27 -8.96
C LYS A 80 27.23 20.90 -8.27
N GLU A 81 28.47 20.41 -8.14
CA GLU A 81 28.74 19.15 -7.43
C GLU A 81 28.36 19.24 -5.94
N ARG A 82 28.63 20.38 -5.29
CA ARG A 82 28.26 20.62 -3.89
C ARG A 82 26.75 20.57 -3.70
N LEU A 83 25.99 21.28 -4.55
CA LEU A 83 24.53 21.36 -4.46
C LEU A 83 23.87 20.01 -4.75
N PHE A 84 24.36 19.22 -5.71
CA PHE A 84 23.83 17.87 -5.92
C PHE A 84 24.07 16.93 -4.73
N LYS A 85 25.22 17.04 -4.05
CA LYS A 85 25.44 16.29 -2.79
C LYS A 85 24.47 16.72 -1.70
N GLU A 86 24.14 18.00 -1.63
CA GLU A 86 23.15 18.53 -0.69
C GLU A 86 21.75 17.99 -0.99
N VAL A 87 21.35 17.94 -2.27
CA VAL A 87 20.10 17.28 -2.71
C VAL A 87 20.07 15.81 -2.29
N ASP A 88 21.16 15.07 -2.48
CA ASP A 88 21.22 13.65 -2.09
C ASP A 88 21.02 13.45 -0.57
N GLU A 89 21.58 14.32 0.27
CA GLU A 89 21.36 14.27 1.72
C GLU A 89 19.91 14.66 2.08
N LEU A 90 19.34 15.70 1.46
CA LEU A 90 17.95 16.09 1.67
C LEU A 90 16.98 14.96 1.26
N ILE A 91 17.25 14.24 0.17
CA ILE A 91 16.44 13.08 -0.24
C ILE A 91 16.48 11.98 0.82
N LYS A 92 17.63 11.72 1.46
CA LYS A 92 17.71 10.75 2.56
C LYS A 92 16.89 11.19 3.75
N ASP A 93 16.90 12.48 4.08
CA ASP A 93 16.12 13.02 5.19
C ASP A 93 14.62 13.02 4.86
N ARG A 94 14.24 13.29 3.61
CA ARG A 94 12.87 13.12 3.12
C ARG A 94 12.39 11.68 3.27
N ASN A 95 13.23 10.70 2.95
CA ASN A 95 12.86 9.29 3.09
C ASN A 95 12.60 8.88 4.55
N LYS A 96 13.38 9.42 5.50
CA LYS A 96 13.12 9.22 6.94
C LYS A 96 11.81 9.87 7.36
N ALA A 97 11.57 11.11 6.92
CA ALA A 97 10.31 11.81 7.19
C ALA A 97 9.10 11.07 6.59
N LEU A 98 9.26 10.47 5.41
CA LEU A 98 8.25 9.62 4.80
C LEU A 98 7.98 8.37 5.67
N GLU A 99 9.02 7.69 6.16
CA GLU A 99 8.88 6.55 7.08
C GLU A 99 8.13 6.95 8.35
N ASP A 100 8.45 8.10 8.94
CA ASP A 100 7.79 8.63 10.14
C ASP A 100 6.29 8.86 9.92
N VAL A 101 5.89 9.50 8.81
CA VAL A 101 4.47 9.72 8.53
C VAL A 101 3.76 8.42 8.17
N LEU A 102 4.39 7.51 7.43
CA LEU A 102 3.81 6.19 7.12
C LEU A 102 3.56 5.38 8.39
N GLN A 103 4.50 5.39 9.34
CA GLN A 103 4.33 4.73 10.63
C GLN A 103 3.18 5.34 11.43
N SER A 104 2.96 6.66 11.34
CA SER A 104 1.87 7.35 12.02
C SER A 104 0.49 6.98 11.48
N ILE A 105 0.36 6.77 10.16
CA ILE A 105 -0.92 6.42 9.51
C ILE A 105 -1.16 4.91 9.45
N LEU A 106 -0.14 4.09 9.75
CA LEU A 106 -0.17 2.63 9.60
C LEU A 106 -1.41 1.98 10.23
N PRO A 107 -1.81 2.30 11.48
CA PRO A 107 -2.96 1.64 12.09
C PRO A 107 -4.26 1.89 11.32
N GLU A 108 -4.48 3.14 10.89
CA GLU A 108 -5.63 3.52 10.09
C GLU A 108 -5.59 2.87 8.69
N ALA A 109 -4.42 2.89 8.04
CA ALA A 109 -4.26 2.34 6.69
C ALA A 109 -4.49 0.82 6.65
N PHE A 110 -3.96 0.09 7.62
CA PHE A 110 -4.19 -1.36 7.72
C PHE A 110 -5.65 -1.68 8.03
N ALA A 111 -6.32 -0.86 8.86
CA ALA A 111 -7.74 -1.00 9.13
C ALA A 111 -8.60 -0.77 7.88
N VAL A 112 -8.24 0.19 7.00
CA VAL A 112 -8.92 0.42 5.72
C VAL A 112 -8.85 -0.82 4.82
N VAL A 113 -7.67 -1.44 4.69
CA VAL A 113 -7.51 -2.67 3.88
C VAL A 113 -8.31 -3.82 4.47
N LYS A 114 -8.25 -4.01 5.80
CA LYS A 114 -8.97 -5.07 6.51
C LYS A 114 -10.49 -4.91 6.38
N GLU A 115 -11.01 -3.69 6.56
CA GLU A 115 -12.44 -3.41 6.41
C GLU A 115 -12.90 -3.52 4.95
N THR A 116 -12.10 -3.08 3.99
CA THR A 116 -12.39 -3.28 2.57
C THR A 116 -12.49 -4.77 2.24
N SER A 117 -11.52 -5.56 2.70
CA SER A 117 -11.51 -7.01 2.56
C SER A 117 -12.78 -7.65 3.15
N ARG A 118 -13.19 -7.24 4.35
CA ARG A 118 -14.44 -7.70 4.98
C ARG A 118 -15.68 -7.35 4.17
N ARG A 119 -15.76 -6.14 3.61
CA ARG A 119 -16.92 -5.70 2.82
C ARG A 119 -17.08 -6.50 1.53
N PHE A 120 -15.97 -6.78 0.84
CA PHE A 120 -15.98 -7.65 -0.34
C PHE A 120 -16.35 -9.09 0.01
N THR A 121 -15.92 -9.61 1.17
CA THR A 121 -16.36 -10.93 1.66
C THR A 121 -17.86 -10.96 1.98
N ALA A 122 -18.38 -9.94 2.65
CA ALA A 122 -19.74 -9.94 3.17
C ALA A 122 -20.82 -9.58 2.14
N ASN A 123 -20.45 -9.04 0.97
CA ASN A 123 -21.40 -8.55 -0.02
C ASN A 123 -20.97 -8.96 -1.44
N GLU A 124 -21.92 -9.39 -2.25
CA GLU A 124 -21.67 -9.70 -3.68
C GLU A 124 -21.31 -8.45 -4.48
N THR A 125 -21.85 -7.29 -4.07
CA THR A 125 -21.56 -5.99 -4.67
C THR A 125 -21.41 -4.89 -3.62
N LEU A 126 -20.61 -3.88 -3.95
CA LEU A 126 -20.49 -2.63 -3.23
C LEU A 126 -20.84 -1.47 -4.16
N GLU A 127 -21.74 -0.61 -3.73
CA GLU A 127 -22.08 0.64 -4.43
C GLU A 127 -21.28 1.80 -3.85
N VAL A 128 -20.75 2.65 -4.73
CA VAL A 128 -20.10 3.93 -4.42
C VAL A 128 -20.54 4.99 -5.43
N THR A 129 -20.30 6.27 -5.11
CA THR A 129 -20.45 7.36 -6.07
C THR A 129 -19.37 7.25 -7.14
N ALA A 130 -19.76 7.23 -8.41
CA ALA A 130 -18.85 7.04 -9.53
C ALA A 130 -17.91 8.23 -9.71
N THR A 131 -16.61 7.97 -9.61
CA THR A 131 -15.52 8.91 -9.90
C THR A 131 -14.94 8.67 -11.29
N ASP A 132 -14.08 9.56 -11.75
CA ASP A 132 -13.33 9.37 -13.01
C ASP A 132 -12.44 8.12 -12.96
N HIS A 133 -11.93 7.76 -11.78
CA HIS A 133 -11.18 6.51 -11.58
C HIS A 133 -12.03 5.28 -11.85
N ASP A 134 -13.26 5.23 -11.29
CA ASP A 134 -14.18 4.12 -11.54
C ASP A 134 -14.57 4.02 -13.02
N ARG A 135 -14.84 5.17 -13.66
CA ARG A 135 -15.19 5.25 -15.08
C ARG A 135 -14.04 4.79 -15.96
N ALA A 136 -12.81 5.19 -15.64
CA ALA A 136 -11.62 4.77 -16.36
C ALA A 136 -11.36 3.25 -16.23
N LEU A 137 -11.64 2.67 -15.07
CA LEU A 137 -11.55 1.22 -14.88
C LEU A 137 -12.64 0.48 -15.64
N ALA A 138 -13.90 0.91 -15.53
CA ALA A 138 -15.04 0.28 -16.21
C ALA A 138 -14.93 0.33 -17.75
N ALA A 139 -14.17 1.28 -18.29
CA ALA A 139 -13.87 1.36 -19.72
C ALA A 139 -12.87 0.30 -20.21
N LYS A 140 -12.12 -0.34 -19.31
CA LYS A 140 -11.13 -1.38 -19.66
C LYS A 140 -11.80 -2.75 -19.75
N GLN A 141 -11.57 -3.45 -20.87
CA GLN A 141 -12.23 -4.72 -21.17
C GLN A 141 -11.86 -5.85 -20.17
N ASP A 142 -10.68 -5.79 -19.55
CA ASP A 142 -10.19 -6.77 -18.59
C ASP A 142 -10.68 -6.52 -17.15
N LYS A 143 -11.37 -5.40 -16.90
CA LYS A 143 -11.82 -4.97 -15.56
C LYS A 143 -13.31 -5.26 -15.37
N THR A 144 -13.65 -6.54 -15.31
CA THR A 144 -15.06 -7.02 -15.28
C THR A 144 -15.79 -6.83 -13.94
N TYR A 145 -15.08 -6.37 -12.91
CA TYR A 145 -15.56 -6.21 -11.54
C TYR A 145 -16.11 -4.82 -11.22
N VAL A 146 -16.08 -3.86 -12.14
CA VAL A 146 -16.67 -2.53 -11.92
C VAL A 146 -17.58 -2.16 -13.08
N ASN A 147 -18.82 -1.78 -12.77
CA ASN A 147 -19.81 -1.30 -13.72
C ASN A 147 -20.30 0.10 -13.33
N ILE A 148 -20.64 0.93 -14.32
CA ILE A 148 -21.17 2.28 -14.08
C ILE A 148 -22.66 2.29 -14.38
N GLU A 149 -23.45 2.71 -13.39
CA GLU A 149 -24.91 2.84 -13.47
C GLU A 149 -25.30 4.27 -13.09
N GLY A 150 -25.42 5.15 -14.10
CA GLY A 150 -25.68 6.58 -13.88
C GLY A 150 -24.54 7.29 -13.14
N ASP A 151 -24.81 7.74 -11.92
CA ASP A 151 -23.88 8.40 -11.01
C ASP A 151 -23.23 7.42 -10.00
N LYS A 152 -23.54 6.11 -10.10
CA LYS A 152 -23.00 5.05 -9.24
C LYS A 152 -22.00 4.16 -9.95
N ALA A 153 -21.03 3.66 -9.18
CA ALA A 153 -20.16 2.57 -9.58
C ALA A 153 -20.47 1.35 -8.71
N ILE A 154 -20.74 0.22 -9.36
CA ILE A 154 -21.07 -1.06 -8.75
C ILE A 154 -19.85 -1.96 -8.85
N TRP A 155 -19.24 -2.26 -7.72
CA TRP A 155 -18.06 -3.12 -7.59
C TRP A 155 -18.48 -4.53 -7.19
N LYS A 156 -18.08 -5.55 -7.92
CA LYS A 156 -18.37 -6.96 -7.63
C LYS A 156 -17.29 -7.55 -6.75
N ASN A 157 -17.68 -8.49 -5.89
CA ASN A 157 -16.72 -9.28 -5.12
C ASN A 157 -16.12 -10.48 -5.88
N SER A 158 -16.49 -10.67 -7.14
CA SER A 158 -15.98 -11.75 -7.98
C SER A 158 -15.51 -11.27 -9.35
N TRP A 159 -14.43 -11.90 -9.83
CA TRP A 159 -13.77 -11.59 -11.10
C TRP A 159 -12.89 -12.73 -11.59
N MET A 160 -12.46 -12.63 -12.84
CA MET A 160 -11.49 -13.57 -13.41
C MET A 160 -10.07 -13.19 -12.99
N ALA A 161 -9.34 -14.13 -12.39
CA ALA A 161 -7.92 -14.02 -12.08
C ALA A 161 -7.17 -15.30 -12.47
N ALA A 162 -6.05 -15.16 -13.18
CA ALA A 162 -5.26 -16.26 -13.73
C ALA A 162 -6.08 -17.30 -14.53
N GLY A 163 -7.16 -16.86 -15.19
CA GLY A 163 -8.04 -17.69 -16.01
C GLY A 163 -9.12 -18.46 -15.24
N GLY A 164 -9.31 -18.21 -13.95
CA GLY A 164 -10.41 -18.77 -13.16
C GLY A 164 -11.27 -17.68 -12.51
N ASP A 165 -12.55 -17.96 -12.32
CA ASP A 165 -13.44 -17.10 -11.54
C ASP A 165 -13.08 -17.22 -10.05
N ILE A 166 -12.75 -16.08 -9.45
CA ILE A 166 -12.45 -15.96 -8.02
C ILE A 166 -13.54 -15.11 -7.39
N THR A 167 -14.04 -15.55 -6.24
CA THR A 167 -14.82 -14.71 -5.32
C THR A 167 -13.93 -14.35 -4.15
N TRP A 168 -13.90 -13.07 -3.78
CA TRP A 168 -13.16 -12.61 -2.61
C TRP A 168 -13.84 -13.10 -1.33
N ASP A 169 -13.15 -13.93 -0.57
CA ASP A 169 -13.62 -14.50 0.70
C ASP A 169 -12.50 -14.48 1.75
N MET A 170 -11.80 -13.34 1.85
CA MET A 170 -10.62 -13.21 2.70
C MET A 170 -10.73 -11.99 3.61
N VAL A 171 -10.43 -12.18 4.90
CA VAL A 171 -10.29 -11.11 5.89
C VAL A 171 -9.01 -11.34 6.69
N HIS A 172 -8.21 -10.29 6.90
CA HIS A 172 -6.94 -10.41 7.60
C HIS A 172 -7.09 -10.82 9.07
N TYR A 173 -6.33 -11.84 9.48
CA TYR A 173 -6.14 -12.21 10.88
C TYR A 173 -5.08 -11.32 11.55
N ASP A 174 -5.09 -11.26 12.87
CA ASP A 174 -4.13 -10.45 13.64
C ASP A 174 -2.67 -10.85 13.38
N VAL A 175 -2.38 -12.13 13.21
CA VAL A 175 -1.03 -12.62 12.84
C VAL A 175 -0.59 -12.12 11.46
N GLN A 176 -1.54 -11.88 10.55
CA GLN A 176 -1.27 -11.32 9.22
C GLN A 176 -1.02 -9.81 9.29
N LEU A 177 -1.69 -9.10 10.21
CA LEU A 177 -1.39 -7.69 10.50
C LEU A 177 0.04 -7.54 11.02
N ILE A 178 0.48 -8.43 11.93
CA ILE A 178 1.87 -8.47 12.40
C ILE A 178 2.83 -8.74 11.24
N GLY A 179 2.52 -9.73 10.38
CA GLY A 179 3.33 -9.99 9.18
C GLY A 179 3.46 -8.77 8.28
N GLY A 180 2.38 -8.01 8.09
CA GLY A 180 2.39 -6.77 7.31
C GLY A 180 3.28 -5.68 7.92
N MET A 181 3.23 -5.50 9.25
CA MET A 181 4.08 -4.56 9.97
C MET A 181 5.56 -4.95 9.89
N VAL A 182 5.87 -6.24 10.05
CA VAL A 182 7.25 -6.76 9.90
C VAL A 182 7.81 -6.45 8.51
N LEU A 183 7.00 -6.60 7.46
CA LEU A 183 7.41 -6.26 6.09
C LEU A 183 7.60 -4.74 5.91
N HIS A 184 6.73 -3.91 6.50
CA HIS A 184 6.88 -2.46 6.45
C HIS A 184 8.16 -1.98 7.13
N ASP A 185 8.52 -2.57 8.28
CA ASP A 185 9.77 -2.34 9.01
C ASP A 185 11.05 -2.78 8.23
N GLY A 186 10.92 -3.22 6.98
CA GLY A 186 12.04 -3.71 6.16
C GLY A 186 12.62 -5.05 6.63
N LYS A 187 11.86 -5.84 7.39
CA LYS A 187 12.29 -7.14 7.94
C LYS A 187 11.66 -8.30 7.17
N ILE A 188 12.18 -9.51 7.41
CA ILE A 188 11.64 -10.75 6.84
C ILE A 188 10.53 -11.28 7.75
N ALA A 189 9.32 -11.40 7.22
CA ALA A 189 8.20 -12.08 7.88
C ALA A 189 8.22 -13.58 7.55
N GLU A 190 8.68 -14.40 8.50
CA GLU A 190 8.61 -15.86 8.38
C GLU A 190 7.18 -16.34 8.69
N MET A 191 6.52 -16.92 7.67
CA MET A 191 5.15 -17.43 7.79
C MET A 191 5.04 -18.80 7.13
N ALA A 192 4.35 -19.74 7.78
CA ALA A 192 4.10 -21.07 7.26
C ALA A 192 3.27 -21.03 5.95
N THR A 193 3.32 -22.11 5.17
CA THR A 193 2.45 -22.27 3.99
C THR A 193 1.01 -22.38 4.43
N GLY A 194 0.10 -21.63 3.81
CA GLY A 194 -1.31 -21.54 4.21
C GLY A 194 -1.66 -20.28 5.02
N GLU A 195 -0.67 -19.58 5.60
CA GLU A 195 -0.90 -18.37 6.41
C GLU A 195 -1.29 -17.11 5.61
N GLY A 196 -1.54 -17.24 4.30
CA GLY A 196 -2.00 -16.13 3.46
C GLY A 196 -0.91 -15.08 3.12
N LYS A 197 0.32 -15.52 2.80
CA LYS A 197 1.45 -14.61 2.46
C LYS A 197 1.11 -13.54 1.41
N THR A 198 0.39 -13.90 0.33
CA THR A 198 -0.02 -12.93 -0.69
C THR A 198 -1.01 -11.91 -0.13
N LEU A 199 -1.96 -12.33 0.72
CA LEU A 199 -2.89 -11.43 1.40
C LEU A 199 -2.15 -10.48 2.36
N VAL A 200 -1.16 -10.98 3.10
CA VAL A 200 -0.32 -10.16 4.00
C VAL A 200 0.40 -9.05 3.25
N ALA A 201 0.93 -9.34 2.07
CA ALA A 201 1.65 -8.35 1.26
C ALA A 201 0.77 -7.16 0.85
N THR A 202 -0.56 -7.31 0.84
CA THR A 202 -1.47 -6.18 0.52
C THR A 202 -1.41 -5.04 1.52
N LEU A 203 -1.12 -5.33 2.80
CA LEU A 203 -1.09 -4.34 3.87
C LEU A 203 0.07 -3.32 3.69
N PRO A 204 1.35 -3.73 3.66
CA PRO A 204 2.45 -2.80 3.43
C PRO A 204 2.41 -2.25 2.00
N ALA A 205 1.94 -3.01 1.01
CA ALA A 205 1.83 -2.50 -0.36
C ALA A 205 0.82 -1.36 -0.47
N TYR A 206 -0.32 -1.44 0.24
CA TYR A 206 -1.28 -0.33 0.31
C TYR A 206 -0.67 0.87 1.03
N LEU A 207 -0.11 0.67 2.23
CA LEU A 207 0.46 1.73 3.05
C LEU A 207 1.55 2.51 2.30
N ASN A 208 2.50 1.80 1.69
CA ASN A 208 3.55 2.45 0.91
C ASN A 208 3.02 2.97 -0.43
N GLY A 209 2.03 2.30 -1.02
CA GLY A 209 1.43 2.70 -2.30
C GLY A 209 0.68 4.03 -2.22
N VAL A 210 0.04 4.36 -1.11
CA VAL A 210 -0.62 5.67 -0.93
C VAL A 210 0.36 6.84 -0.85
N SER A 211 1.67 6.62 -0.67
CA SER A 211 2.68 7.70 -0.78
C SER A 211 2.85 8.21 -2.21
N GLY A 212 2.53 7.39 -3.22
CA GLY A 212 2.77 7.71 -4.63
C GLY A 212 4.19 7.41 -5.13
N GLU A 213 5.08 6.89 -4.28
CA GLU A 213 6.47 6.56 -4.65
C GLU A 213 6.61 5.21 -5.38
N GLY A 214 5.51 4.44 -5.46
CA GLY A 214 5.47 3.12 -6.10
C GLY A 214 5.92 1.97 -5.19
N VAL A 215 5.41 0.77 -5.46
CA VAL A 215 5.76 -0.46 -4.72
C VAL A 215 5.95 -1.59 -5.71
N HIS A 216 7.11 -2.26 -5.65
CA HIS A 216 7.40 -3.42 -6.48
C HIS A 216 7.25 -4.71 -5.68
N ILE A 217 6.26 -5.54 -6.05
CA ILE A 217 6.09 -6.89 -5.51
C ILE A 217 6.77 -7.87 -6.47
N VAL A 218 7.85 -8.51 -6.00
CA VAL A 218 8.63 -9.46 -6.80
C VAL A 218 8.23 -10.89 -6.45
N THR A 219 7.88 -11.68 -7.46
CA THR A 219 7.58 -13.11 -7.32
C THR A 219 8.62 -13.95 -8.08
N VAL A 220 8.59 -15.27 -7.86
CA VAL A 220 9.56 -16.19 -8.48
C VAL A 220 9.30 -16.45 -9.98
N ASN A 221 8.11 -16.14 -10.48
CA ASN A 221 7.77 -16.33 -11.89
C ASN A 221 6.60 -15.46 -12.35
N TYR A 222 6.49 -15.34 -13.67
CA TYR A 222 5.43 -14.63 -14.38
C TYR A 222 4.00 -15.01 -13.95
N TYR A 223 3.74 -16.30 -13.81
CA TYR A 223 2.40 -16.79 -13.48
C TYR A 223 1.94 -16.26 -12.12
N LEU A 224 2.81 -16.33 -11.10
CA LEU A 224 2.50 -15.81 -9.76
C LEU A 224 2.37 -14.30 -9.76
N ALA A 225 3.23 -13.58 -10.49
CA ALA A 225 3.12 -12.12 -10.61
C ALA A 225 1.76 -11.70 -11.18
N ARG A 226 1.33 -12.33 -12.29
CA ARG A 226 0.02 -12.05 -12.89
C ARG A 226 -1.15 -12.47 -12.02
N ARG A 227 -1.11 -13.70 -11.50
CA ARG A 227 -2.18 -14.22 -10.64
C ARG A 227 -2.38 -13.30 -9.44
N ASP A 228 -1.30 -12.94 -8.75
CA ASP A 228 -1.40 -12.13 -7.54
C ASP A 228 -1.90 -10.73 -7.87
N GLN A 229 -1.38 -10.10 -8.94
CA GLN A 229 -1.86 -8.79 -9.41
C GLN A 229 -3.35 -8.81 -9.78
N GLU A 230 -3.79 -9.80 -10.57
CA GLU A 230 -5.19 -9.94 -10.98
C GLU A 230 -6.10 -10.30 -9.79
N TRP A 231 -5.57 -11.03 -8.81
CA TRP A 231 -6.31 -11.41 -7.60
C TRP A 231 -6.51 -10.24 -6.64
N VAL A 232 -5.47 -9.50 -6.23
CA VAL A 232 -5.63 -8.42 -5.24
C VAL A 232 -5.93 -7.05 -5.87
N GLY A 233 -5.80 -6.93 -7.19
CA GLY A 233 -6.00 -5.69 -7.95
C GLY A 233 -7.29 -4.95 -7.61
N PRO A 234 -8.48 -5.59 -7.58
CA PRO A 234 -9.73 -4.91 -7.29
C PRO A 234 -9.79 -4.25 -5.92
N ILE A 235 -9.13 -4.83 -4.91
CA ILE A 235 -9.07 -4.26 -3.55
C ILE A 235 -8.28 -2.95 -3.56
N PHE A 236 -7.11 -2.93 -4.21
CA PHE A 236 -6.30 -1.74 -4.34
C PHE A 236 -6.97 -0.68 -5.21
N GLU A 237 -7.57 -1.09 -6.31
CA GLU A 237 -8.25 -0.19 -7.24
C GLU A 237 -9.51 0.43 -6.63
N PHE A 238 -10.28 -0.32 -5.84
CA PHE A 238 -11.38 0.25 -5.06
C PHE A 238 -10.90 1.36 -4.12
N LEU A 239 -9.69 1.21 -3.57
CA LEU A 239 -9.01 2.16 -2.70
C LEU A 239 -8.20 3.24 -3.46
N PHE A 240 -8.48 3.47 -4.75
CA PHE A 240 -7.85 4.49 -5.60
C PHE A 240 -6.35 4.32 -5.87
N LEU A 241 -5.82 3.09 -5.74
CA LEU A 241 -4.50 2.74 -6.25
C LEU A 241 -4.61 2.22 -7.69
N THR A 242 -3.50 2.25 -8.42
CA THR A 242 -3.34 1.54 -9.69
C THR A 242 -2.42 0.35 -9.49
N VAL A 243 -2.71 -0.77 -10.15
CA VAL A 243 -1.91 -1.99 -10.03
C VAL A 243 -1.71 -2.61 -11.40
N ASP A 244 -0.48 -2.98 -11.71
CA ASP A 244 -0.16 -3.62 -12.99
C ASP A 244 0.96 -4.65 -12.85
N CYS A 245 1.20 -5.41 -13.92
CA CYS A 245 2.22 -6.44 -14.02
C CYS A 245 3.04 -6.24 -15.30
N ILE A 246 4.31 -5.87 -15.14
CA ILE A 246 5.23 -5.55 -16.24
C ILE A 246 5.38 -6.67 -17.28
N ASP A 247 5.15 -7.92 -16.90
CA ASP A 247 5.28 -9.08 -17.77
C ASP A 247 4.06 -9.31 -18.68
N LYS A 248 2.98 -8.53 -18.51
CA LYS A 248 1.91 -8.45 -19.52
C LYS A 248 2.36 -7.78 -20.81
N TYR A 249 3.51 -7.09 -20.78
CA TYR A 249 3.92 -6.17 -21.82
C TYR A 249 5.27 -6.54 -22.44
N ILE A 250 5.39 -6.23 -23.72
CA ILE A 250 6.64 -6.39 -24.48
C ILE A 250 7.73 -5.51 -23.83
N PRO A 251 8.98 -6.01 -23.72
CA PRO A 251 10.10 -5.21 -23.24
C PRO A 251 10.20 -3.85 -23.94
N HIS A 252 10.48 -2.79 -23.17
CA HIS A 252 10.62 -1.39 -23.61
C HIS A 252 9.38 -0.71 -24.20
N SER A 253 8.22 -1.37 -24.23
CA SER A 253 6.95 -0.74 -24.61
C SER A 253 6.55 0.39 -23.65
N MET A 254 5.70 1.31 -24.11
CA MET A 254 5.23 2.42 -23.29
C MET A 254 4.32 1.94 -22.16
N GLU A 255 3.55 0.89 -22.41
CA GLU A 255 2.70 0.21 -21.45
C GLU A 255 3.54 -0.38 -20.32
N ARG A 256 4.65 -1.05 -20.63
CA ARG A 256 5.58 -1.59 -19.62
C ARG A 256 6.24 -0.51 -18.76
N ARG A 257 6.47 0.69 -19.30
CA ARG A 257 7.04 1.81 -18.53
C ARG A 257 6.03 2.48 -17.61
N ARG A 258 4.73 2.33 -17.92
CA ARG A 258 3.63 2.86 -17.10
C ARG A 258 3.19 1.88 -16.01
N ALA A 259 3.38 0.59 -16.25
CA ALA A 259 3.13 -0.51 -15.34
C ALA A 259 4.17 -0.58 -14.22
#